data_AF-W5YMM3-F1
#
_entry.id   AF-W5YMM3-F1
#
_cell.length_a   1.000
_cell.length_b   1.000
_cell.length_c   1.000
_cell.angle_alpha   90.00
_cell.angle_beta   90.00
_cell.angle_gamma   90.00
#
_symmetry.space_group_name_H-M   'P 1'
#
loop_
_entity.id
_entity.type
_entity.pdbx_description
1 polymer ?
#
loop_
_entity_poly.entity_id
_entity_poly.type
_entity_poly.pdbx_seq_one_letter_code
_entity_poly.pdbx_strand_id
1 'polypeptide(L)'
;MSKVSGVVLYEGPSVLDGQPIIAVATFSSKNEKTGPMIQTWILRSDVEPQVASKAGLDGSVCGACPHRHSLGGSCYVITHQGPLAVYRSFKRGNYPTFDPGIHGSLFTGRMIRLGAYGDPAAVPVDVWSSVVSLTTGHTGYTHQIGHPKFDSRILHYCMVSADTPKGALAHQFHGRRTFRVKTEDSPLAANEVLCLSETTGISCLACGLCNGAKGDGPSVAINVHGTYAKRYVSKYGRINAIAV
;
A
#
# COMPACT_ATOMS: atom_id res chain seq x y z
N MET A 1 -9.72 -22.71 19.74
CA MET A 1 -10.26 -21.43 19.24
C MET A 1 -10.55 -21.59 17.76
N SER A 2 -11.72 -21.17 17.27
CA SER A 2 -11.99 -21.13 15.84
C SER A 2 -10.96 -20.21 15.16
N LYS A 3 -10.45 -20.62 14.00
CA LYS A 3 -9.43 -19.87 13.27
C LYS A 3 -10.03 -18.55 12.77
N VAL A 4 -9.65 -17.43 13.37
CA VAL A 4 -10.11 -16.10 12.92
C VAL A 4 -9.57 -15.81 11.52
N SER A 5 -10.39 -15.19 10.66
CA SER A 5 -10.02 -14.86 9.28
C SER A 5 -9.21 -13.57 9.17
N GLY A 6 -9.31 -12.71 10.19
CA GLY A 6 -8.59 -11.45 10.31
C GLY A 6 -8.81 -10.79 11.67
N VAL A 7 -8.17 -9.64 11.89
CA VAL A 7 -8.24 -8.83 13.11
C VAL A 7 -8.25 -7.34 12.76
N VAL A 8 -8.91 -6.53 13.59
CA VAL A 8 -8.85 -5.06 13.49
C VAL A 8 -7.58 -4.58 14.20
N LEU A 9 -6.64 -4.05 13.43
CA LEU A 9 -5.40 -3.46 13.95
C LEU A 9 -5.62 -2.05 14.49
N TYR A 10 -6.55 -1.32 13.89
CA TYR A 10 -6.85 0.07 14.21
C TYR A 10 -8.29 0.39 13.83
N GLU A 11 -8.97 1.14 14.69
CA GLU A 11 -10.25 1.78 14.41
C GLU A 11 -10.22 3.16 15.08
N GLY A 12 -10.32 4.22 14.28
CA GLY A 12 -10.13 5.57 14.79
C GLY A 12 -9.94 6.63 13.70
N PRO A 13 -9.58 7.86 14.08
CA PRO A 13 -9.40 8.97 13.14
C PRO A 13 -8.18 8.78 12.24
N SER A 14 -8.36 8.98 10.93
CA SER A 14 -7.26 9.02 9.97
C SER A 14 -6.25 10.10 10.35
N VAL A 15 -4.97 9.77 10.25
CA VAL A 15 -3.88 10.75 10.40
C VAL A 15 -3.99 11.87 9.36
N LEU A 16 -4.56 11.58 8.19
CA LEU A 16 -4.61 12.51 7.07
C LEU A 16 -5.63 13.63 7.31
N ASP A 17 -6.85 13.28 7.71
CA ASP A 17 -7.97 14.23 7.78
C ASP A 17 -8.83 14.12 9.05
N GLY A 18 -8.51 13.20 9.96
CA GLY A 18 -9.25 12.97 11.20
C GLY A 18 -10.56 12.19 11.05
N GLN A 19 -10.92 11.79 9.83
CA GLN A 19 -12.15 11.06 9.58
C GLN A 19 -12.05 9.58 9.96
N PRO A 20 -13.16 8.90 10.29
CA PRO A 20 -13.11 7.55 10.84
C PRO A 20 -12.67 6.51 9.78
N ILE A 21 -11.64 5.75 10.14
CA ILE A 21 -11.09 4.65 9.33
C ILE A 21 -10.88 3.39 10.18
N ILE A 22 -10.69 2.27 9.50
CA ILE A 22 -10.24 0.99 10.05
C ILE A 22 -8.99 0.52 9.31
N ALA A 23 -8.12 -0.18 10.03
CA ALA A 23 -7.06 -1.01 9.46
C ALA A 23 -7.29 -2.47 9.87
N VAL A 24 -7.47 -3.36 8.89
CA VAL A 24 -7.74 -4.78 9.14
C VAL A 24 -6.61 -5.63 8.55
N ALA A 25 -6.09 -6.58 9.33
CA ALA A 25 -5.21 -7.62 8.81
C ALA A 25 -6.01 -8.89 8.51
N THR A 26 -5.82 -9.48 7.33
CA THR A 26 -6.44 -10.76 6.94
C THR A 26 -5.37 -11.82 6.68
N PHE A 27 -5.61 -13.04 7.15
CA PHE A 27 -4.57 -14.08 7.23
C PHE A 27 -4.57 -15.08 6.09
N SER A 28 -5.60 -15.10 5.25
CA SER A 28 -5.69 -15.97 4.08
C SER A 28 -5.65 -15.14 2.80
N SER A 29 -4.76 -15.49 1.89
CA SER A 29 -4.66 -14.90 0.55
C SER A 29 -4.40 -16.01 -0.45
N LYS A 30 -5.15 -16.01 -1.56
CA LYS A 30 -4.90 -16.86 -2.73
C LYS A 30 -4.18 -16.08 -3.85
N ASN A 31 -3.66 -14.89 -3.55
CA ASN A 31 -3.00 -14.04 -4.54
C ASN A 31 -1.58 -14.56 -4.83
N GLU A 32 -1.40 -15.13 -6.01
CA GLU A 32 -0.13 -15.69 -6.48
C GLU A 32 0.99 -14.64 -6.53
N LYS A 33 0.68 -13.41 -6.98
CA LYS A 33 1.62 -12.29 -7.08
C LYS A 33 2.29 -11.98 -5.74
N THR A 34 1.50 -11.95 -4.67
CA THR A 34 2.03 -11.66 -3.33
C THR A 34 2.48 -12.90 -2.57
N GLY A 35 1.97 -14.07 -2.93
CA GLY A 35 2.03 -15.26 -2.07
C GLY A 35 1.16 -15.12 -0.81
N PRO A 36 1.27 -16.05 0.15
CA PRO A 36 0.46 -16.10 1.38
C PRO A 36 0.86 -15.06 2.45
N MET A 37 1.25 -13.86 2.04
CA MET A 37 1.49 -12.72 2.94
C MET A 37 0.19 -12.31 3.64
N ILE A 38 0.33 -11.82 4.87
CA ILE A 38 -0.76 -11.12 5.57
C ILE A 38 -1.10 -9.87 4.76
N GLN A 39 -2.38 -9.69 4.43
CA GLN A 39 -2.84 -8.49 3.71
C GLN A 39 -3.44 -7.50 4.71
N THR A 40 -3.12 -6.22 4.56
CA THR A 40 -3.73 -5.16 5.36
C THR A 40 -4.60 -4.25 4.51
N TRP A 41 -5.75 -3.85 5.06
CA TRP A 41 -6.77 -3.09 4.36
C TRP A 41 -7.11 -1.86 5.17
N ILE A 42 -6.93 -0.67 4.59
CA ILE A 42 -7.22 0.61 5.24
C ILE A 42 -8.45 1.20 4.56
N LEU A 43 -9.54 1.28 5.29
CA LEU A 43 -10.87 1.58 4.75
C LEU A 43 -11.55 2.63 5.62
N ARG A 44 -12.47 3.42 5.04
CA ARG A 44 -13.45 4.15 5.85
C ARG A 44 -14.26 3.15 6.65
N SER A 45 -14.52 3.43 7.93
CA SER A 45 -15.31 2.53 8.79
C SER A 45 -16.83 2.72 8.63
N ASP A 46 -17.22 3.82 8.01
CA ASP A 46 -18.59 4.32 7.92
C ASP A 46 -19.17 4.35 6.50
N VAL A 47 -18.36 4.10 5.46
CA VAL A 47 -18.81 4.07 4.06
C VAL A 47 -18.12 2.96 3.27
N GLU A 48 -18.89 2.24 2.45
CA GLU A 48 -18.37 1.18 1.58
C GLU A 48 -17.29 1.74 0.61
N PRO A 49 -16.19 1.00 0.35
CA PRO A 49 -15.02 1.54 -0.34
C PRO A 49 -15.26 2.02 -1.78
N GLN A 50 -16.16 1.35 -2.53
CA GLN A 50 -16.53 1.78 -3.88
C GLN A 50 -17.38 3.05 -3.87
N VAL A 51 -18.21 3.24 -2.84
CA VAL A 51 -18.99 4.46 -2.65
C VAL A 51 -18.06 5.59 -2.24
N ALA A 52 -17.17 5.34 -1.28
CA ALA A 52 -16.16 6.30 -0.84
C ALA A 52 -15.27 6.76 -2.01
N SER A 53 -14.82 5.81 -2.84
CA SER A 53 -13.96 6.14 -3.97
C SER A 53 -14.69 6.92 -5.06
N LYS A 54 -15.94 6.55 -5.39
CA LYS A 54 -16.76 7.30 -6.36
C LYS A 54 -17.08 8.72 -5.86
N ALA A 55 -17.34 8.89 -4.56
CA ALA A 55 -17.66 10.17 -3.95
C ALA A 55 -16.43 11.01 -3.56
N GLY A 56 -15.21 10.49 -3.74
CA GLY A 56 -13.98 11.19 -3.33
C GLY A 56 -13.73 11.23 -1.82
N LEU A 57 -14.46 10.43 -1.04
CA LEU A 57 -14.27 10.28 0.41
C LEU A 57 -13.11 9.33 0.76
N ASP A 58 -12.56 8.61 -0.22
CA ASP A 58 -11.35 7.80 -0.06
C ASP A 58 -10.07 8.62 0.21
N GLY A 59 -10.17 9.96 0.23
CA GLY A 59 -9.11 10.84 0.71
C GLY A 59 -8.70 10.55 2.15
N SER A 60 -9.61 10.08 3.00
CA SER A 60 -9.27 9.71 4.39
C SER A 60 -8.33 8.51 4.49
N VAL A 61 -8.27 7.66 3.46
CA VAL A 61 -7.41 6.46 3.45
C VAL A 61 -6.30 6.50 2.41
N CYS A 62 -6.46 7.28 1.35
CA CYS A 62 -5.50 7.40 0.25
C CYS A 62 -4.89 8.81 0.14
N GLY A 63 -5.36 9.78 0.91
CA GLY A 63 -4.90 11.17 0.91
C GLY A 63 -4.80 11.79 -0.47
N ALA A 64 -3.61 12.33 -0.75
CA ALA A 64 -3.27 12.98 -2.01
C ALA A 64 -2.84 12.00 -3.12
N CYS A 65 -3.05 10.70 -2.96
CA CYS A 65 -2.66 9.70 -3.96
C CYS A 65 -3.28 10.05 -5.33
N PRO A 66 -2.46 10.28 -6.36
CA PRO A 66 -2.96 10.72 -7.68
C PRO A 66 -3.70 9.62 -8.43
N HIS A 67 -3.65 8.39 -7.94
CA HIS A 67 -4.28 7.22 -8.55
C HIS A 67 -5.74 7.02 -8.14
N ARG A 68 -6.27 7.79 -7.18
CA ARG A 68 -7.67 7.71 -6.75
C ARG A 68 -8.63 7.85 -7.93
N HIS A 69 -9.65 6.99 -7.99
CA HIS A 69 -10.56 6.94 -9.14
C HIS A 69 -11.41 8.22 -9.28
N SER A 70 -11.79 8.83 -8.16
CA SER A 70 -12.47 10.14 -8.10
C SER A 70 -11.69 11.27 -8.77
N LEU A 71 -10.36 11.15 -8.83
CA LEU A 71 -9.47 12.13 -9.46
C LEU A 71 -9.14 11.78 -10.92
N GLY A 72 -9.86 10.82 -11.52
CA GLY A 72 -9.51 10.26 -12.82
C GLY A 72 -8.20 9.45 -12.80
N GLY A 73 -7.78 8.98 -11.63
CA GLY A 73 -6.54 8.24 -11.44
C GLY A 73 -6.59 6.79 -11.93
N SER A 74 -5.42 6.13 -11.85
CA SER A 74 -5.16 4.82 -12.46
C SER A 74 -5.09 3.64 -11.48
N CYS A 75 -5.55 3.81 -10.23
CA CYS A 75 -5.43 2.78 -9.19
C CYS A 75 -5.93 1.43 -9.72
N TYR A 76 -5.06 0.41 -9.67
CA TYR A 76 -5.36 -0.92 -10.19
C TYR A 76 -6.32 -1.70 -9.26
N VAL A 77 -6.50 -1.26 -8.01
CA VAL A 77 -7.36 -1.94 -7.05
C VAL A 77 -8.82 -1.71 -7.40
N ILE A 78 -9.57 -2.81 -7.48
CA ILE A 78 -11.01 -2.82 -7.71
C ILE A 78 -11.72 -2.77 -6.35
N THR A 79 -12.26 -1.60 -5.98
CA THR A 79 -12.81 -1.33 -4.64
C THR A 79 -14.04 -2.16 -4.28
N HIS A 80 -14.83 -2.61 -5.26
CA HIS A 80 -16.01 -3.46 -5.03
C HIS A 80 -15.69 -4.97 -4.90
N GLN A 81 -14.40 -5.36 -4.88
CA GLN A 81 -13.96 -6.74 -4.69
C GLN A 81 -13.38 -6.94 -3.28
N GLY A 82 -12.07 -7.19 -3.16
CA GLY A 82 -11.37 -7.43 -1.90
C GLY A 82 -11.69 -6.40 -0.81
N PRO A 83 -11.57 -5.09 -1.07
CA PRO A 83 -11.89 -4.06 -0.08
C PRO A 83 -13.33 -4.14 0.42
N LEU A 84 -14.31 -4.31 -0.47
CA LEU A 84 -15.73 -4.42 -0.10
C LEU A 84 -16.02 -5.68 0.74
N ALA A 85 -15.40 -6.82 0.39
CA ALA A 85 -15.53 -8.05 1.16
C ALA A 85 -15.01 -7.88 2.60
N VAL A 86 -13.86 -7.19 2.76
CA VAL A 86 -13.28 -6.89 4.08
C VAL A 86 -14.18 -5.92 4.86
N TYR A 87 -14.62 -4.82 4.24
CA TYR A 87 -15.53 -3.86 4.88
C TYR A 87 -16.81 -4.54 5.39
N ARG A 88 -17.48 -5.34 4.56
CA ARG A 88 -18.72 -6.00 4.95
C ARG A 88 -18.51 -7.02 6.07
N SER A 89 -17.36 -7.70 6.09
CA SER A 89 -17.02 -8.61 7.18
C SER A 89 -16.75 -7.85 8.49
N PHE A 90 -16.07 -6.71 8.41
CA PHE A 90 -15.90 -5.80 9.55
C PHE A 90 -17.25 -5.33 10.09
N LYS A 91 -18.17 -4.85 9.23
CA LYS A 91 -19.51 -4.39 9.66
C LYS A 91 -20.37 -5.49 10.28
N ARG A 92 -20.07 -6.77 10.04
CA ARG A 92 -20.70 -7.92 10.71
C ARG A 92 -20.07 -8.28 12.07
N GLY A 93 -18.99 -7.61 12.48
CA GLY A 93 -18.27 -7.92 13.71
C GLY A 93 -17.39 -9.18 13.62
N ASN A 94 -17.05 -9.62 12.40
CA ASN A 94 -16.31 -10.87 12.20
C ASN A 94 -14.81 -10.79 12.53
N TYR A 95 -14.29 -9.58 12.78
CA TYR A 95 -12.89 -9.35 13.10
C TYR A 95 -12.79 -8.89 14.56
N PRO A 96 -12.19 -9.66 15.46
CA PRO A 96 -11.90 -9.17 16.80
C PRO A 96 -10.82 -8.08 16.74
N THR A 97 -10.81 -7.21 17.76
CA THR A 97 -9.72 -6.26 17.97
C THR A 97 -8.42 -7.01 18.19
N PHE A 98 -7.35 -6.53 17.56
CA PHE A 98 -6.02 -7.11 17.72
C PHE A 98 -5.55 -7.00 19.18
N ASP A 99 -4.99 -8.11 19.64
CA ASP A 99 -4.40 -8.26 20.97
C ASP A 99 -3.12 -9.08 20.75
N PRO A 100 -1.92 -8.56 21.05
CA PRO A 100 -0.68 -9.27 20.81
C PRO A 100 -0.56 -10.61 21.56
N GLY A 101 -1.12 -10.71 22.77
CA GLY A 101 -1.06 -11.93 23.59
C GLY A 101 -1.97 -13.04 23.06
N ILE A 102 -3.09 -12.68 22.43
CA ILE A 102 -4.04 -13.64 21.85
C ILE A 102 -3.71 -13.94 20.38
N HIS A 103 -3.39 -12.90 19.61
CA HIS A 103 -3.32 -12.95 18.15
C HIS A 103 -1.89 -12.91 17.59
N GLY A 104 -0.86 -12.65 18.41
CA GLY A 104 0.51 -12.45 17.94
C GLY A 104 1.07 -13.64 17.14
N SER A 105 0.72 -14.87 17.53
CA SER A 105 1.13 -16.09 16.82
C SER A 105 0.59 -16.18 15.39
N LEU A 106 -0.45 -15.42 15.03
CA LEU A 106 -0.97 -15.33 13.66
C LEU A 106 -0.07 -14.50 12.73
N PHE A 107 0.85 -13.70 13.31
CA PHE A 107 1.82 -12.85 12.62
C PHE A 107 3.22 -13.47 12.59
N THR A 108 3.60 -14.18 13.67
CA THR A 108 4.92 -14.82 13.80
C THR A 108 5.27 -15.72 12.61
N GLY A 109 6.50 -15.56 12.11
CA GLY A 109 7.01 -16.36 11.00
C GLY A 109 6.50 -15.96 9.60
N ARG A 110 5.63 -14.93 9.51
CA ARG A 110 5.00 -14.53 8.25
C ARG A 110 5.45 -13.14 7.82
N MET A 111 5.39 -12.87 6.52
CA MET A 111 5.51 -11.52 5.99
C MET A 111 4.14 -10.82 5.90
N ILE A 112 4.16 -9.49 6.08
CA ILE A 112 2.98 -8.64 5.99
C ILE A 112 3.09 -7.62 4.86
N ARG A 113 2.02 -7.45 4.10
CA ARG A 113 1.88 -6.38 3.11
C ARG A 113 1.07 -5.24 3.70
N LEU A 114 1.70 -4.08 3.82
CA LEU A 114 1.13 -2.83 4.27
C LEU A 114 0.41 -2.13 3.11
N GLY A 115 -0.90 -1.93 3.23
CA GLY A 115 -1.71 -1.26 2.20
C GLY A 115 -1.99 -2.13 0.97
N ALA A 116 -2.69 -3.26 1.14
CA ALA A 116 -3.32 -3.95 -0.01
C ALA A 116 -4.37 -3.04 -0.68
N TYR A 117 -5.03 -2.21 0.13
CA TYR A 117 -5.72 -0.99 -0.29
C TYR A 117 -5.60 0.07 0.81
N GLY A 118 -5.57 1.33 0.41
CA GLY A 118 -5.28 2.48 1.28
C GLY A 118 -3.78 2.65 1.56
N ASP A 119 -3.41 3.85 1.99
CA ASP A 119 -2.03 4.26 2.24
C ASP A 119 -1.67 4.06 3.72
N PRO A 120 -0.58 3.35 4.06
CA PRO A 120 -0.16 3.13 5.44
C PRO A 120 -0.02 4.41 6.28
N ALA A 121 0.28 5.55 5.65
CA ALA A 121 0.38 6.83 6.35
C ALA A 121 -0.96 7.38 6.88
N ALA A 122 -2.09 6.78 6.52
CA ALA A 122 -3.38 7.11 7.10
C ALA A 122 -3.58 6.56 8.52
N VAL A 123 -2.80 5.56 8.91
CA VAL A 123 -2.86 4.91 10.21
C VAL A 123 -1.70 5.40 11.08
N PRO A 124 -1.90 5.65 12.39
CA PRO A 124 -0.80 6.00 13.28
C PRO A 124 0.35 4.98 13.19
N VAL A 125 1.58 5.45 13.02
CA VAL A 125 2.73 4.59 12.72
C VAL A 125 3.02 3.54 13.80
N ASP A 126 2.64 3.82 15.05
CA ASP A 126 2.86 2.90 16.17
C ASP A 126 2.06 1.59 15.98
N VAL A 127 0.91 1.64 15.28
CA VAL A 127 0.17 0.44 14.86
C VAL A 127 1.03 -0.44 13.97
N TRP A 128 1.73 0.14 12.98
CA TRP A 128 2.63 -0.61 12.11
C TRP A 128 3.85 -1.14 12.86
N SER A 129 4.43 -0.34 13.75
CA SER A 129 5.58 -0.77 14.55
C SER A 129 5.25 -2.02 15.39
N SER A 130 4.09 -2.04 16.04
CA SER A 130 3.66 -3.15 16.89
C SER A 130 3.46 -4.44 16.09
N VAL A 131 2.77 -4.39 14.95
CA VAL A 131 2.49 -5.60 14.17
C VAL A 131 3.70 -6.09 13.37
N VAL A 132 4.50 -5.17 12.80
CA VAL A 132 5.68 -5.54 12.00
C VAL A 132 6.74 -6.19 12.90
N SER A 133 6.85 -5.79 14.18
CA SER A 133 7.76 -6.42 15.14
C SER A 133 7.49 -7.92 15.36
N LEU A 134 6.29 -8.39 15.03
CA LEU A 134 5.89 -9.80 15.15
C LEU A 134 6.12 -10.60 13.86
N THR A 135 6.44 -9.93 12.75
CA THR A 135 6.55 -10.54 11.42
C THR A 135 8.00 -10.77 11.04
N THR A 136 8.26 -11.68 10.09
CA THR A 136 9.61 -11.91 9.56
C THR A 136 10.05 -10.83 8.58
N GLY A 137 9.11 -10.05 8.04
CA GLY A 137 9.37 -8.95 7.13
C GLY A 137 8.09 -8.31 6.64
N HIS A 138 8.23 -7.21 5.90
CA HIS A 138 7.09 -6.48 5.39
C HIS A 138 7.34 -5.89 4.00
N THR A 139 6.26 -5.51 3.33
CA THR A 139 6.32 -4.63 2.16
C THR A 139 5.32 -3.50 2.26
N GLY A 140 5.63 -2.32 1.72
CA GLY A 140 4.76 -1.16 1.75
C GLY A 140 5.28 0.01 0.92
N TYR A 141 4.38 0.91 0.55
CA TYR A 141 4.70 2.15 -0.13
C TYR A 141 3.67 3.24 0.19
N THR A 142 4.09 4.50 0.13
CA THR A 142 3.24 5.66 0.49
C THR A 142 3.39 6.81 -0.51
N HIS A 143 2.28 7.48 -0.83
CA HIS A 143 2.25 8.75 -1.56
C HIS A 143 2.15 9.97 -0.63
N GLN A 144 2.09 9.79 0.70
CA GLN A 144 1.74 10.89 1.62
C GLN A 144 2.94 11.67 2.16
N ILE A 145 4.15 11.49 1.61
CA ILE A 145 5.36 12.15 2.13
C ILE A 145 5.25 13.68 2.17
N GLY A 146 4.47 14.27 1.26
CA GLY A 146 4.21 15.72 1.23
C GLY A 146 3.03 16.18 2.10
N HIS A 147 2.36 15.28 2.82
CA HIS A 147 1.21 15.63 3.64
C HIS A 147 1.65 16.37 4.92
N PRO A 148 0.97 17.46 5.35
CA PRO A 148 1.39 18.24 6.52
C PRO A 148 1.49 17.46 7.83
N LYS A 149 0.67 16.40 7.97
CA LYS A 149 0.63 15.51 9.14
C LYS A 149 1.43 14.22 8.94
N PHE A 150 2.28 14.14 7.92
CA PHE A 150 3.03 12.92 7.63
C PHE A 150 4.02 12.59 8.74
N ASP A 151 3.89 11.39 9.32
CA ASP A 151 4.88 10.87 10.26
C ASP A 151 6.04 10.22 9.49
N SER A 152 7.22 10.85 9.54
CA SER A 152 8.41 10.37 8.83
C SER A 152 8.87 8.96 9.23
N ARG A 153 8.42 8.42 10.38
CA ARG A 153 8.68 7.04 10.79
C ARG A 153 8.04 6.03 9.84
N ILE A 154 6.99 6.40 9.09
CA ILE A 154 6.41 5.56 8.03
C ILE A 154 7.46 5.12 7.00
N LEU A 155 8.50 5.92 6.76
CA LEU A 155 9.59 5.60 5.83
C LEU A 155 10.47 4.43 6.27
N HIS A 156 10.37 3.97 7.52
CA HIS A 156 10.96 2.70 7.95
C HIS A 156 10.22 1.49 7.38
N TYR A 157 8.94 1.65 7.04
CA TYR A 157 8.08 0.57 6.61
C TYR A 157 7.65 0.65 5.14
N CYS A 158 7.69 1.86 4.58
CA CYS A 158 7.21 2.13 3.23
C CYS A 158 8.30 2.77 2.37
N MET A 159 8.40 2.31 1.13
CA MET A 159 9.09 3.06 0.08
C MET A 159 8.28 4.31 -0.29
N VAL A 160 8.94 5.32 -0.86
CA VAL A 160 8.24 6.50 -1.37
C VAL A 160 7.68 6.21 -2.76
N SER A 161 6.37 6.37 -2.96
CA SER A 161 5.78 6.18 -4.27
C SER A 161 6.07 7.37 -5.20
N ALA A 162 6.34 7.07 -6.47
CA ALA A 162 6.57 8.07 -7.52
C ALA A 162 5.87 7.69 -8.84
N ASP A 163 5.54 8.68 -9.65
CA ASP A 163 4.83 8.50 -10.94
C ASP A 163 5.61 9.08 -12.14
N THR A 164 6.80 9.63 -11.90
CA THR A 164 7.65 10.20 -12.94
C THR A 164 9.11 9.94 -12.61
N PRO A 165 9.99 9.86 -13.61
CA PRO A 165 11.44 9.76 -13.39
C PRO A 165 11.96 10.90 -12.50
N LYS A 166 11.55 12.15 -12.78
CA LYS A 166 11.91 13.32 -11.98
C LYS A 166 11.48 13.19 -10.52
N GLY A 167 10.25 12.72 -10.27
CA GLY A 167 9.75 12.51 -8.91
C GLY A 167 10.54 11.45 -8.15
N ALA A 168 10.88 10.33 -8.82
CA ALA A 168 11.70 9.30 -8.21
C ALA A 168 13.12 9.80 -7.89
N LEU A 169 13.78 10.43 -8.85
CA LEU A 169 15.13 11.00 -8.66
C LEU A 169 15.17 12.04 -7.54
N ALA A 170 14.15 12.89 -7.42
CA ALA A 170 14.08 13.85 -6.32
C ALA A 170 14.09 13.16 -4.94
N HIS A 171 13.37 12.05 -4.77
CA HIS A 171 13.39 11.30 -3.53
C HIS A 171 14.69 10.51 -3.32
N GLN A 172 15.21 9.89 -4.38
CA GLN A 172 16.48 9.15 -4.35
C GLN A 172 17.67 10.05 -4.01
N PHE A 173 17.67 11.30 -4.51
CA PHE A 173 18.67 12.31 -4.15
C PHE A 173 18.69 12.58 -2.63
N HIS A 174 17.54 12.45 -1.96
CA HIS A 174 17.45 12.53 -0.50
C HIS A 174 17.69 11.19 0.21
N GLY A 175 18.31 10.22 -0.45
CA GLY A 175 18.63 8.90 0.10
C GLY A 175 17.40 8.01 0.36
N ARG A 176 16.28 8.27 -0.32
CA ARG A 176 15.03 7.51 -0.15
C ARG A 176 14.83 6.55 -1.30
N ARG A 177 14.67 5.27 -1.00
CA ARG A 177 14.25 4.28 -2.00
C ARG A 177 12.81 4.53 -2.43
N THR A 178 12.54 4.36 -3.74
CA THR A 178 11.25 4.66 -4.35
C THR A 178 10.56 3.43 -4.93
N PHE A 179 9.23 3.42 -4.91
CA PHE A 179 8.41 2.54 -5.73
C PHE A 179 7.78 3.36 -6.86
N ARG A 180 8.31 3.28 -8.07
CA ARG A 180 7.88 4.09 -9.20
C ARG A 180 6.93 3.33 -10.14
N VAL A 181 5.77 3.90 -10.44
CA VAL A 181 4.97 3.44 -11.59
C VAL A 181 5.55 4.08 -12.86
N LYS A 182 5.59 3.34 -13.97
CA LYS A 182 6.13 3.82 -15.25
C LYS A 182 5.32 3.31 -16.43
N THR A 183 5.43 3.98 -17.58
CA THR A 183 5.05 3.39 -18.87
C THR A 183 6.11 2.39 -19.33
N GLU A 184 5.77 1.47 -20.22
CA GLU A 184 6.66 0.38 -20.64
C GLU A 184 7.97 0.90 -21.27
N ASP A 185 7.86 1.92 -22.12
CA ASP A 185 8.95 2.60 -22.83
C ASP A 185 9.84 3.50 -21.96
N SER A 186 9.37 3.87 -20.76
CA SER A 186 10.16 4.69 -19.83
C SER A 186 11.44 3.94 -19.42
N PRO A 187 12.61 4.57 -19.41
CA PRO A 187 13.82 3.93 -18.87
C PRO A 187 13.73 3.76 -17.35
N LEU A 188 14.58 2.90 -16.79
CA LEU A 188 14.82 2.84 -15.35
C LEU A 188 15.70 4.01 -14.92
N ALA A 189 15.39 4.60 -13.77
CA ALA A 189 16.27 5.58 -13.14
C ALA A 189 17.49 4.88 -12.49
N ALA A 190 18.47 5.67 -12.08
CA ALA A 190 19.60 5.16 -11.31
C ALA A 190 19.13 4.39 -10.06
N ASN A 191 19.77 3.24 -9.78
CA ASN A 191 19.42 2.37 -8.66
C ASN A 191 17.96 1.84 -8.69
N GLU A 192 17.24 1.90 -9.82
CA GLU A 192 15.97 1.20 -9.99
C GLU A 192 16.15 -0.19 -10.59
N VAL A 193 15.36 -1.15 -10.10
CA VAL A 193 15.13 -2.46 -10.73
C VAL A 193 13.66 -2.60 -11.11
N LEU A 194 13.35 -3.36 -12.17
CA LEU A 194 11.97 -3.71 -12.44
C LEU A 194 11.42 -4.68 -11.38
N CYS A 195 10.13 -4.56 -11.09
CA CYS A 195 9.42 -5.45 -10.19
C CYS A 195 9.54 -6.91 -10.64
N LEU A 196 10.26 -7.72 -9.85
CA LEU A 196 10.53 -9.13 -10.16
C LEU A 196 9.27 -9.98 -10.24
N SER A 197 8.20 -9.58 -9.56
CA SER A 197 6.91 -10.26 -9.67
C SER A 197 6.28 -10.10 -11.04
N GLU A 198 6.53 -8.97 -11.72
CA GLU A 198 6.02 -8.72 -13.06
C GLU A 198 6.95 -9.31 -14.13
N THR A 199 8.26 -9.26 -13.92
CA THR A 199 9.25 -9.65 -14.94
C THR A 199 9.63 -11.12 -14.90
N THR A 200 9.69 -11.73 -13.72
CA THR A 200 10.16 -13.13 -13.57
C THR A 200 9.17 -14.02 -12.81
N GLY A 201 8.02 -13.48 -12.38
CA GLY A 201 7.01 -14.21 -11.62
C GLY A 201 7.40 -14.47 -10.15
N ILE A 202 8.50 -13.90 -9.64
CA ILE A 202 8.89 -14.06 -8.24
C ILE A 202 7.87 -13.36 -7.33
N SER A 203 7.24 -14.11 -6.42
CA SER A 203 6.24 -13.55 -5.52
C SER A 203 6.81 -12.45 -4.60
N CYS A 204 5.98 -11.52 -4.15
CA CYS A 204 6.41 -10.49 -3.19
C CYS A 204 6.96 -11.09 -1.89
N LEU A 205 6.43 -12.23 -1.44
CA LEU A 205 6.94 -12.98 -0.29
C LEU A 205 8.40 -13.39 -0.47
N ALA A 206 8.78 -13.85 -1.66
CA ALA A 206 10.16 -14.26 -1.96
C ALA A 206 11.07 -13.07 -2.26
N CYS A 207 10.53 -12.02 -2.89
CA CYS A 207 11.29 -10.83 -3.30
C CYS A 207 11.63 -9.90 -2.15
N GLY A 208 10.63 -9.48 -1.36
CA GLY A 208 10.83 -8.64 -0.16
C GLY A 208 11.43 -7.24 -0.37
N LEU A 209 11.72 -6.80 -1.60
CA LEU A 209 12.42 -5.54 -1.85
C LEU A 209 11.67 -4.29 -1.36
N CYS A 210 10.34 -4.30 -1.32
CA CYS A 210 9.56 -3.10 -0.97
C CYS A 210 9.46 -2.85 0.54
N ASN A 211 10.55 -2.94 1.29
CA ASN A 211 10.63 -3.04 2.76
C ASN A 211 11.07 -1.73 3.47
N GLY A 212 10.71 -0.57 2.91
CA GLY A 212 11.05 0.74 3.49
C GLY A 212 11.94 1.60 2.60
N ALA A 213 11.93 2.91 2.85
CA ALA A 213 12.67 3.89 2.06
C ALA A 213 14.11 4.12 2.55
N LYS A 214 14.42 3.76 3.82
CA LYS A 214 15.71 4.03 4.47
C LYS A 214 16.66 2.82 4.53
N GLY A 215 16.29 1.68 3.95
CA GLY A 215 17.11 0.47 3.96
C GLY A 215 18.07 0.38 2.78
N ASP A 216 18.94 -0.63 2.80
CA ASP A 216 19.78 -0.99 1.65
C ASP A 216 18.95 -1.59 0.51
N GLY A 217 19.51 -1.53 -0.70
CA GLY A 217 18.92 -2.15 -1.89
C GLY A 217 18.34 -1.16 -2.90
N PRO A 218 17.86 -1.66 -4.04
CA PRO A 218 17.43 -0.81 -5.14
C PRO A 218 16.06 -0.19 -4.89
N SER A 219 15.81 0.95 -5.51
CA SER A 219 14.44 1.40 -5.80
C SER A 219 13.76 0.41 -6.75
N VAL A 220 12.43 0.36 -6.74
CA VAL A 220 11.65 -0.58 -7.56
C VAL A 220 10.79 0.22 -8.53
N ALA A 221 10.80 -0.16 -9.80
CA ALA A 221 9.89 0.36 -10.80
C ALA A 221 8.91 -0.73 -11.27
N ILE A 222 7.69 -0.35 -11.62
CA ILE A 222 6.68 -1.26 -12.17
C ILE A 222 5.99 -0.64 -13.39
N ASN A 223 5.85 -1.42 -14.45
CA ASN A 223 5.04 -1.02 -15.58
C ASN A 223 3.57 -0.91 -15.12
N VAL A 224 2.91 0.17 -15.52
CA VAL A 224 1.51 0.39 -15.18
C VAL A 224 0.64 -0.74 -15.73
N HIS A 225 -0.29 -1.23 -14.91
CA HIS A 225 -1.16 -2.35 -15.24
C HIS A 225 -2.55 -2.18 -14.61
N GLY A 226 -3.46 -3.11 -14.93
CA GLY A 226 -4.83 -3.10 -14.46
C GLY A 226 -5.78 -2.28 -15.34
N THR A 227 -7.06 -2.32 -14.99
CA THR A 227 -8.17 -1.80 -15.82
C THR A 227 -8.02 -0.32 -16.20
N TYR A 228 -7.40 0.48 -15.33
CA TYR A 228 -7.25 1.93 -15.52
C TYR A 228 -5.87 2.37 -16.00
N ALA A 229 -5.00 1.45 -16.45
CA ALA A 229 -3.65 1.75 -16.91
C ALA A 229 -3.61 2.84 -18.00
N LYS A 230 -4.59 2.86 -18.91
CA LYS A 230 -4.70 3.90 -19.96
C LYS A 230 -4.78 5.33 -19.40
N ARG A 231 -5.37 5.52 -18.21
CA ARG A 231 -5.43 6.83 -17.55
C ARG A 231 -4.05 7.31 -17.13
N TYR A 232 -3.20 6.40 -16.66
CA TYR A 232 -1.81 6.70 -16.35
C TYR A 232 -1.04 7.12 -17.59
N VAL A 233 -1.13 6.32 -18.67
CA VAL A 233 -0.43 6.59 -19.93
C VAL A 233 -0.85 7.95 -20.49
N SER A 234 -2.14 8.26 -20.47
CA SER A 234 -2.66 9.56 -20.90
C SER A 234 -2.09 10.72 -20.08
N LYS A 235 -2.02 10.58 -18.75
CA LYS A 235 -1.56 11.64 -17.85
C LYS A 235 -0.05 11.82 -17.82
N TYR A 236 0.70 10.71 -17.83
CA TYR A 236 2.13 10.70 -17.51
C TYR A 236 3.01 10.17 -18.64
N GLY A 237 2.48 9.66 -19.74
CA GLY A 237 3.25 8.99 -20.79
C GLY A 237 4.35 9.88 -21.38
N ARG A 238 4.01 11.12 -21.75
CA ARG A 238 4.99 12.08 -22.28
C ARG A 238 6.11 12.40 -21.29
N ILE A 239 5.79 12.48 -20.00
CA ILE A 239 6.76 12.80 -18.94
C ILE A 239 7.65 11.60 -18.63
N ASN A 240 7.12 10.37 -18.76
CA ASN A 240 7.84 9.14 -18.51
C ASN A 240 8.81 8.75 -19.64
N ALA A 241 8.55 9.21 -20.87
CA ALA A 241 9.43 8.98 -22.02
C ALA A 241 10.66 9.90 -22.07
N ILE A 242 10.74 10.91 -21.20
CA ILE A 242 11.89 11.80 -21.11
C ILE A 242 12.99 11.09 -20.33
N ALA A 243 14.13 10.84 -20.98
CA ALA A 243 15.35 10.42 -20.30
C ALA A 243 15.79 11.54 -19.34
N VAL A 244 16.07 11.18 -18.08
CA VAL A 244 16.56 12.09 -17.05
C VAL A 244 17.95 11.66 -16.63
#